data_AF-A1AZS5-F1
#
_entry.id   AF-A1AZS5-F1
#
_cell.length_a   1.000
_cell.length_b   1.000
_cell.length_c   1.000
_cell.angle_alpha   90.00
_cell.angle_beta   90.00
_cell.angle_gamma   90.00
#
_symmetry.space_group_name_H-M   'P 1'
#
loop_
_entity.id
_entity.type
_entity.pdbx_description
1 polymer ?
#
loop_
_entity_poly.entity_id
_entity_poly.type
_entity_poly.pdbx_seq_one_letter_code
_entity_poly.pdbx_strand_id
1 'polypeptide(L)'
;MSDFFLVRDDGFHPDDGAEPVSLAPDTDPASLGDYLDHELIAIEFPAMTDGRGFSLARILREKGYKGRLRAVGGLISDQYAMARRVGFDEVRIPAALAARQPQEQWLYRADWQDWDHRSRLAG
;
A
#
# COMPACT_ATOMS: atom_id res chain seq x y z
N MET A 1 0.49 -4.09 -23.56
CA MET A 1 0.44 -3.02 -22.53
C MET A 1 0.08 -3.71 -21.24
N SER A 2 0.83 -3.46 -20.17
CA SER A 2 0.50 -4.07 -18.87
C SER A 2 -0.84 -3.51 -18.37
N ASP A 3 -1.76 -4.37 -17.98
CA ASP A 3 -3.06 -3.94 -17.44
C ASP A 3 -2.93 -3.28 -16.05
N PHE A 4 -1.77 -3.42 -15.42
CA PHE A 4 -1.46 -2.93 -14.08
C PHE A 4 -0.08 -2.26 -14.00
N PHE A 5 0.03 -1.34 -13.05
CA PHE A 5 1.28 -0.69 -12.65
C PHE A 5 1.49 -0.86 -11.15
N LEU A 6 2.75 -0.97 -10.75
CA LEU A 6 3.18 -0.90 -9.36
C LEU A 6 3.63 0.53 -9.06
N VAL A 7 3.02 1.15 -8.08
CA VAL A 7 3.37 2.47 -7.58
C VAL A 7 4.31 2.33 -6.39
N ARG A 8 5.45 2.99 -6.48
CA ARG A 8 6.48 3.10 -5.45
C ARG A 8 6.91 4.57 -5.31
N ASP A 9 7.75 4.86 -4.32
CA ASP A 9 8.17 6.23 -4.01
C ASP A 9 9.00 6.88 -5.13
N ASP A 10 9.52 6.08 -6.06
CA ASP A 10 10.26 6.51 -7.25
C ASP A 10 9.40 6.54 -8.53
N GLY A 11 8.13 6.13 -8.47
CA GLY A 11 7.17 6.30 -9.56
C GLY A 11 6.42 5.03 -9.94
N PHE A 12 6.00 4.96 -11.21
CA PHE A 12 5.29 3.82 -11.77
C PHE A 12 6.26 2.81 -12.38
N HIS A 13 6.09 1.56 -11.98
CA HIS A 13 6.83 0.41 -12.46
C HIS A 13 5.90 -0.56 -13.18
N PRO A 14 6.41 -1.34 -14.15
CA PRO A 14 5.65 -2.45 -14.68
C PRO A 14 5.33 -3.46 -13.56
N ASP A 15 4.16 -4.09 -13.64
CA ASP A 15 3.83 -5.24 -12.79
C ASP A 15 4.93 -6.30 -12.90
N ASP A 16 5.43 -6.77 -11.76
CA ASP A 16 6.55 -7.72 -11.68
C ASP A 16 6.12 -9.18 -11.87
N GLY A 17 4.81 -9.42 -12.06
CA GLY A 17 4.24 -10.75 -12.18
C GLY A 17 4.34 -11.59 -10.91
N ALA A 18 4.68 -10.97 -9.77
CA ALA A 18 4.75 -11.69 -8.50
C ALA A 18 3.34 -12.17 -8.07
N GLU A 19 3.31 -13.38 -7.50
CA GLU A 19 2.10 -14.00 -6.96
C GLU A 19 2.09 -13.90 -5.42
N PRO A 20 1.60 -12.79 -4.86
CA PRO A 20 1.49 -12.61 -3.42
C PRO A 20 0.44 -13.53 -2.79
N VAL A 21 0.57 -13.76 -1.49
CA VAL A 21 -0.59 -14.22 -0.71
C VAL A 21 -1.59 -13.08 -0.59
N SER A 22 -2.81 -13.27 -1.07
CA SER A 22 -3.86 -12.25 -1.00
C SER A 22 -4.64 -12.35 0.31
N LEU A 23 -4.78 -11.22 0.99
CA LEU A 23 -5.61 -11.06 2.18
C LEU A 23 -6.82 -10.20 1.84
N ALA A 24 -8.00 -10.73 2.13
CA ALA A 24 -9.24 -10.00 2.04
C ALA A 24 -9.31 -8.91 3.14
N PRO A 25 -10.02 -7.79 2.92
CA PRO A 25 -10.11 -6.70 3.90
C PRO A 25 -10.79 -7.10 5.22
N ASP A 26 -11.51 -8.22 5.25
CA ASP A 26 -12.17 -8.81 6.43
C ASP A 26 -11.38 -9.98 7.04
N THR A 27 -10.14 -10.21 6.61
CA THR A 27 -9.23 -11.19 7.22
C THR A 27 -9.14 -10.95 8.72
N ASP A 28 -9.33 -12.01 9.52
CA ASP A 28 -9.26 -11.93 10.97
C ASP A 28 -7.84 -11.52 11.43
N PRO A 29 -7.68 -10.38 12.14
CA PRO A 29 -6.39 -9.94 12.65
C PRO A 29 -5.66 -10.97 13.53
N ALA A 30 -6.38 -11.88 14.18
CA ALA A 30 -5.78 -12.94 14.99
C ALA A 30 -4.96 -13.93 14.12
N SER A 31 -5.44 -14.21 12.91
CA SER A 31 -4.80 -15.13 11.94
C SER A 31 -3.58 -14.54 11.22
N LEU A 32 -3.33 -13.22 11.33
CA LEU A 32 -2.23 -12.56 10.61
C LEU A 32 -0.84 -13.11 10.98
N GLY A 33 -0.71 -13.79 12.12
CA GLY A 33 0.53 -14.45 12.52
C GLY A 33 0.94 -15.59 11.58
N ASP A 34 -0.02 -16.22 10.90
CA ASP A 34 0.23 -17.37 10.04
C ASP A 34 0.90 -16.98 8.71
N TYR A 35 0.90 -15.68 8.38
CA TYR A 35 1.42 -15.17 7.12
C TYR A 35 2.81 -14.54 7.22
N LEU A 36 3.42 -14.53 8.42
CA LEU A 36 4.65 -13.76 8.67
C LEU A 36 5.87 -14.25 7.88
N ASP A 37 5.85 -15.52 7.44
CA ASP A 37 6.94 -16.16 6.70
C ASP A 37 6.88 -15.91 5.18
N HIS A 38 5.85 -15.24 4.66
CA HIS A 38 5.74 -14.94 3.23
C HIS A 38 6.61 -13.75 2.83
N GLU A 39 7.22 -13.82 1.64
CA GLU A 39 8.04 -12.72 1.12
C GLU A 39 7.21 -11.52 0.62
N LEU A 40 5.97 -11.78 0.20
CA LEU A 40 5.06 -10.78 -0.34
C LEU A 40 3.62 -11.12 0.03
N ILE A 41 2.94 -10.16 0.66
CA ILE A 41 1.52 -10.21 1.00
C ILE A 41 0.82 -9.07 0.26
N ALA A 42 -0.27 -9.39 -0.41
CA ALA A 42 -1.18 -8.43 -1.01
C ALA A 42 -2.39 -8.24 -0.10
N ILE A 43 -2.81 -7.00 0.12
CA ILE A 43 -4.04 -6.68 0.84
C ILE A 43 -5.00 -6.01 -0.14
N GLU A 44 -6.20 -6.56 -0.22
CA GLU A 44 -7.22 -6.10 -1.15
C GLU A 44 -7.97 -4.88 -0.61
N PHE A 45 -8.10 -3.87 -1.47
CA PHE A 45 -8.92 -2.68 -1.26
C PHE A 45 -10.08 -2.72 -2.26
N PRO A 46 -11.24 -3.30 -1.89
CA PRO A 46 -12.36 -3.44 -2.82
C PRO A 46 -12.97 -2.10 -3.23
N ALA A 47 -12.85 -1.09 -2.38
CA ALA A 47 -13.34 0.26 -2.62
C ALA A 47 -12.38 1.31 -2.03
N MET A 48 -12.39 2.51 -2.61
CA MET A 48 -11.62 3.65 -2.12
C MET A 48 -11.93 3.99 -0.66
N THR A 49 -13.14 3.75 -0.17
CA THR A 49 -13.52 4.06 1.21
C THR A 49 -13.19 2.94 2.21
N ASP A 50 -12.54 1.87 1.78
CA ASP A 50 -12.22 0.74 2.65
C ASP A 50 -10.94 0.98 3.43
N GLY A 51 -11.09 1.39 4.69
CA GLY A 51 -9.96 1.62 5.59
C GLY A 51 -9.36 0.34 6.21
N ARG A 52 -10.01 -0.82 6.08
CA ARG A 52 -9.62 -2.04 6.82
C ARG A 52 -8.25 -2.56 6.40
N GLY A 53 -7.91 -2.43 5.11
CA GLY A 53 -6.60 -2.84 4.61
C GLY A 53 -5.44 -2.10 5.28
N PHE A 54 -5.62 -0.84 5.68
CA PHE A 54 -4.61 -0.10 6.46
C PHE A 54 -4.41 -0.68 7.86
N SER A 55 -5.49 -1.09 8.51
CA SER A 55 -5.42 -1.74 9.83
C SER A 55 -4.71 -3.08 9.75
N LEU A 56 -4.98 -3.90 8.73
CA LEU A 56 -4.30 -5.18 8.51
C LEU A 56 -2.80 -4.99 8.29
N ALA A 57 -2.41 -4.05 7.45
CA ALA A 57 -1.00 -3.71 7.21
C ALA A 57 -0.29 -3.30 8.50
N ARG A 58 -0.91 -2.41 9.29
CA ARG A 58 -0.36 -1.97 10.57
C ARG A 58 -0.15 -3.15 11.52
N ILE A 59 -1.15 -4.03 11.65
CA ILE A 59 -1.07 -5.18 12.56
C ILE A 59 -0.02 -6.20 12.08
N LEU A 60 0.13 -6.42 10.77
CA LEU A 60 1.22 -7.25 10.23
C LEU A 60 2.59 -6.68 10.61
N ARG A 61 2.80 -5.37 10.48
CA ARG A 61 4.04 -4.70 10.89
C ARG A 61 4.26 -4.77 12.40
N GLU A 62 3.22 -4.57 13.21
CA GLU A 62 3.27 -4.73 14.68
C GLU A 62 3.62 -6.16 15.09
N LYS A 63 3.12 -7.17 14.37
CA LYS A 63 3.46 -8.60 14.55
C LYS A 63 4.86 -8.96 14.04
N GLY A 64 5.57 -8.02 13.42
CA GLY A 64 6.96 -8.20 13.01
C GLY A 64 7.16 -8.60 11.55
N TYR A 65 6.13 -8.56 10.70
CA TYR A 65 6.25 -8.88 9.27
C TYR A 65 7.34 -8.04 8.59
N LYS A 66 8.34 -8.71 8.02
CA LYS A 66 9.49 -8.09 7.33
C LYS A 66 9.43 -8.17 5.81
N GLY A 67 8.52 -8.99 5.27
CA GLY A 67 8.32 -9.09 3.83
C GLY A 67 7.70 -7.82 3.25
N ARG A 68 7.41 -7.88 1.95
CA ARG A 68 6.79 -6.79 1.20
C ARG A 68 5.27 -6.79 1.39
N LEU A 69 4.69 -5.61 1.61
CA LEU A 69 3.25 -5.39 1.63
C LEU A 69 2.83 -4.65 0.37
N ARG A 70 1.90 -5.25 -0.39
CA ARG A 70 1.34 -4.68 -1.61
C ARG A 70 -0.12 -4.35 -1.39
N ALA A 71 -0.52 -3.09 -1.57
CA ALA A 71 -1.94 -2.76 -1.64
C ALA A 71 -2.45 -3.06 -3.05
N VAL A 72 -3.60 -3.69 -3.20
CA VAL A 72 -4.17 -4.04 -4.52
C VAL A 72 -5.61 -3.55 -4.61
N GLY A 73 -5.97 -2.90 -5.72
CA GLY A 73 -7.36 -2.56 -6.03
C GLY A 73 -7.64 -1.05 -5.99
N GLY A 74 -8.69 -0.66 -5.27
CA GLY A 74 -9.30 0.67 -5.26
C GLY A 74 -8.56 1.74 -4.46
N LEU A 75 -7.27 1.58 -4.20
CA LEU A 75 -6.46 2.59 -3.52
C LEU A 75 -6.08 3.70 -4.51
N ILE A 76 -6.20 4.95 -4.07
CA ILE A 76 -5.94 6.14 -4.90
C ILE A 76 -4.74 6.95 -4.40
N SER A 77 -4.22 7.85 -5.24
CA SER A 77 -3.07 8.71 -4.93
C SER A 77 -3.21 9.45 -3.60
N ASP A 78 -4.39 9.99 -3.29
CA ASP A 78 -4.66 10.69 -2.02
C ASP A 78 -4.40 9.85 -0.76
N GLN A 79 -4.50 8.53 -0.88
CA GLN A 79 -4.30 7.58 0.22
C GLN A 79 -2.88 7.00 0.25
N TYR A 80 -2.06 7.28 -0.76
CA TYR A 80 -0.71 6.72 -0.88
C TYR A 80 0.15 7.07 0.35
N ALA A 81 0.12 8.32 0.81
CA ALA A 81 0.82 8.73 2.02
C ALA A 81 0.43 7.90 3.25
N MET A 82 -0.86 7.59 3.41
CA MET A 82 -1.34 6.73 4.50
C MET A 82 -0.88 5.28 4.31
N ALA A 83 -0.93 4.76 3.08
CA ALA A 83 -0.45 3.42 2.76
C ALA A 83 1.02 3.24 3.18
N ARG A 84 1.88 4.21 2.83
CA ARG A 84 3.28 4.22 3.24
C ARG A 84 3.46 4.28 4.76
N ARG A 85 2.70 5.14 5.45
CA ARG A 85 2.76 5.29 6.92
C ARG A 85 2.41 4.02 7.69
N VAL A 86 1.45 3.24 7.22
CA VAL A 86 1.09 1.95 7.88
C VAL A 86 1.99 0.79 7.45
N GLY A 87 2.89 1.03 6.49
CA GLY A 87 3.94 0.10 6.09
C GLY A 87 3.66 -0.68 4.81
N PHE A 88 2.78 -0.24 3.91
CA PHE A 88 2.75 -0.78 2.55
C PHE A 88 4.02 -0.40 1.80
N ASP A 89 4.64 -1.35 1.10
CA ASP A 89 5.85 -1.18 0.29
C ASP A 89 5.55 -0.72 -1.15
N GLU A 90 4.39 -1.08 -1.68
CA GLU A 90 3.98 -0.74 -3.05
C GLU A 90 2.46 -0.85 -3.22
N VAL A 91 1.94 -0.22 -4.28
CA VAL A 91 0.51 -0.25 -4.61
C VAL A 91 0.32 -0.71 -6.05
N ARG A 92 -0.43 -1.78 -6.26
CA ARG A 92 -0.82 -2.25 -7.59
C ARG A 92 -2.13 -1.61 -8.03
N ILE A 93 -2.08 -0.80 -9.09
CA ILE A 93 -3.23 -0.11 -9.65
C ILE A 93 -3.49 -0.51 -11.10
N PRO A 94 -4.75 -0.51 -11.58
CA PRO A 94 -5.05 -0.74 -12.98
C PRO A 94 -4.58 0.43 -13.86
N ALA A 95 -4.23 0.16 -15.12
CA ALA A 95 -3.79 1.17 -16.08
C ALA A 95 -4.82 2.29 -16.28
N ALA A 96 -6.11 1.98 -16.19
CA ALA A 96 -7.19 2.97 -16.24
C ALA A 96 -7.14 3.96 -15.06
N LEU A 97 -6.74 3.52 -13.87
CA LEU A 97 -6.55 4.40 -12.71
C LEU A 97 -5.28 5.23 -12.87
N ALA A 98 -4.18 4.61 -13.32
CA ALA A 98 -2.92 5.31 -13.62
C ALA A 98 -3.11 6.44 -14.65
N ALA A 99 -3.98 6.25 -15.65
CA ALA A 99 -4.31 7.29 -16.62
C ALA A 99 -5.09 8.47 -16.01
N ARG A 100 -5.93 8.20 -14.99
CA ARG A 100 -6.71 9.22 -14.27
C ARG A 100 -5.90 9.93 -13.19
N GLN A 101 -4.93 9.24 -12.62
CA GLN A 101 -4.04 9.70 -11.56
C GLN A 101 -2.59 9.44 -12.01
N PRO A 102 -2.01 10.34 -12.82
CA PRO A 102 -0.65 10.19 -13.33
C PRO A 102 0.37 10.12 -12.21
N GLN A 103 1.55 9.56 -12.53
CA GLN A 103 2.66 9.32 -11.60
C GLN A 103 2.98 10.53 -10.70
N GLU A 104 2.93 11.74 -11.22
CA GLU A 104 3.20 12.98 -10.47
C GLU A 104 2.29 13.14 -9.24
N GLN A 105 1.02 12.74 -9.32
CA GLN A 105 0.11 12.81 -8.18
C GLN A 105 0.48 11.84 -7.06
N TRP A 106 1.03 10.68 -7.41
CA TRP A 106 1.49 9.68 -6.45
C TRP A 106 2.82 10.09 -5.83
N LEU A 107 3.77 10.57 -6.65
CA LEU A 107 5.05 11.10 -6.18
C LEU A 107 4.88 12.26 -5.21
N TYR A 108 3.97 13.20 -5.49
CA TYR A 108 3.66 14.30 -4.57
C TYR A 108 3.20 13.82 -3.18
N ARG A 109 2.61 12.62 -3.09
CA ARG A 109 2.18 12.00 -1.84
C ARG A 109 3.23 11.03 -1.27
N ALA A 110 4.26 10.69 -2.03
CA ALA A 110 5.41 9.89 -1.60
C ALA A 110 6.32 10.68 -0.66
N ASP A 111 6.33 12.02 -0.75
CA ASP A 111 7.04 12.92 0.18
C ASP A 111 6.39 13.01 1.58
N TRP A 112 5.67 11.97 2.01
CA TRP A 112 4.98 11.92 3.30
C TRP A 112 5.93 11.98 4.51
N GLN A 113 7.21 11.67 4.32
CA GLN A 113 8.26 11.82 5.35
C GLN A 113 8.53 13.29 5.67
N ASP A 114 8.38 14.20 4.70
CA ASP A 114 8.65 15.63 4.88
C ASP A 114 7.49 16.33 5.62
N TRP A 115 6.26 15.84 5.43
CA TRP A 115 5.07 16.32 6.15
C TRP A 115 5.04 15.93 7.64
N ASP A 116 5.88 14.98 8.08
CA ASP A 116 6.03 14.65 9.50
C ASP A 116 6.88 15.68 10.26
N HIS A 117 7.65 16.52 9.54
CA HIS A 117 8.54 17.50 10.18
C HIS A 117 7.79 18.63 10.91
N ARG A 118 6.48 18.83 10.65
CA ARG A 118 5.64 19.84 11.33
C ARG A 118 5.15 19.45 12.74
N SER A 119 5.67 18.38 13.33
CA SER A 119 5.42 18.02 14.73
C SER A 119 6.49 18.51 15.73
N ARG A 120 7.42 19.40 15.33
CA ARG A 120 8.42 20.03 16.23
C ARG A 120 8.17 21.51 16.57
N LEU A 121 6.93 22.00 16.42
CA LEU A 121 6.52 23.31 16.94
C LEU A 121 5.37 23.15 17.94
N ALA A 122 5.69 22.51 19.06
CA ALA A 122 5.03 22.74 20.33
C ALA A 122 6.15 22.82 21.38
N GLY A 123 6.91 23.91 21.30
CA GLY A 123 7.71 24.43 22.42
C GLY A 123 6.85 25.37 23.25
#